data_AF-A0A1I8GTI9-F1
#
_entry.id   AF-A0A1I8GTI9-F1
#
_cell.length_a   1.000
_cell.length_b   1.000
_cell.length_c   1.000
_cell.angle_alpha   90.00
_cell.angle_beta   90.00
_cell.angle_gamma   90.00
#
_symmetry.space_group_name_H-M   'P 1'
#
loop_
_entity.id
_entity.type
_entity.pdbx_description
1 polymer ?
#
loop_
_entity_poly.entity_id
_entity_poly.type
_entity_poly.pdbx_seq_one_letter_code
_entity_poly.pdbx_strand_id
1 'polypeptide(L)'
;MNEEFAGSDGKVHTLLDFPRTTTSKYIRAYACARYGQEYVQSHIFGEYSGASKRQMATKEVIDELRRVLFKVFRVSRDQATAAWTSVKDSLNRMGPEEAHRKRKADS
;
A
#
# COMPACT_ATOMS: atom_id res chain seq x y z
N MET A 1 -15.72 12.88 11.98
CA MET A 1 -14.43 12.75 12.69
C MET A 1 -13.35 12.52 11.66
N ASN A 2 -12.43 13.49 11.53
CA ASN A 2 -11.22 13.30 10.73
C ASN A 2 -10.17 12.71 11.68
N GLU A 3 -9.81 11.45 11.46
CA GLU A 3 -8.78 10.77 12.25
C GLU A 3 -7.42 11.35 11.85
N GLU A 4 -6.79 12.06 12.78
CA GLU A 4 -5.46 12.65 12.63
C GLU A 4 -4.37 11.61 12.92
N PHE A 5 -3.26 11.69 12.20
CA PHE A 5 -2.07 10.88 12.45
C PHE A 5 -0.80 11.64 12.10
N ALA A 6 0.29 11.33 12.80
CA ALA A 6 1.61 11.84 12.47
C ALA A 6 2.17 11.14 11.22
N GLY A 7 2.52 11.92 10.21
CA GLY A 7 3.23 11.48 9.03
C GLY A 7 4.72 11.29 9.29
N SER A 8 5.36 10.54 8.42
CA SER A 8 6.82 10.34 8.37
C SER A 8 7.59 11.63 8.06
N ASP A 9 6.92 12.65 7.52
CA ASP A 9 7.44 13.99 7.27
C ASP A 9 7.35 14.93 8.50
N GLY A 10 6.88 14.41 9.64
CA GLY A 10 6.68 15.19 10.87
C GLY A 10 5.42 16.06 10.88
N LYS A 11 4.61 16.02 9.82
CA LYS A 11 3.33 16.76 9.76
C LYS A 11 2.18 15.90 10.26
N VAL A 12 1.12 16.56 10.71
CA VAL A 12 -0.15 15.89 11.02
C VAL A 12 -0.98 15.83 9.74
N HIS A 13 -1.48 14.63 9.42
CA HIS A 13 -2.35 14.36 8.28
C HIS A 13 -3.67 13.77 8.76
N THR A 14 -4.69 13.85 7.91
CA THR A 14 -5.99 13.22 8.08
C THR A 14 -6.29 12.28 6.93
N LEU A 15 -7.25 11.37 7.13
CA LEU A 15 -7.77 10.53 6.04
C LEU A 15 -8.47 11.32 4.91
N LEU A 16 -8.62 12.65 5.02
CA LEU A 16 -9.20 13.46 3.94
C LEU A 16 -8.14 14.04 3.01
N ASP A 17 -6.87 14.07 3.42
CA ASP A 17 -5.80 14.73 2.67
C ASP A 17 -5.32 13.94 1.44
N PHE A 18 -5.78 12.69 1.32
CA PHE A 18 -5.38 11.78 0.25
C PHE A 18 -6.36 11.77 -0.92
N PRO A 19 -5.86 11.59 -2.16
CA PRO A 19 -6.69 11.59 -3.35
C PRO A 19 -7.69 10.43 -3.33
N ARG A 20 -8.98 10.76 -3.28
CA ARG A 20 -10.11 9.81 -3.37
C ARG A 20 -10.32 9.29 -4.80
N THR A 21 -9.28 8.68 -5.36
CA THR A 21 -9.30 8.07 -6.69
C THR A 21 -9.59 6.57 -6.56
N THR A 22 -8.66 5.70 -6.95
CA THR A 22 -8.78 4.26 -6.73
C THR A 22 -8.34 3.90 -5.31
N THR A 23 -8.88 2.81 -4.75
CA THR A 23 -8.47 2.22 -3.47
C THR A 23 -6.94 2.05 -3.40
N SER A 24 -6.34 1.55 -4.47
CA SER A 24 -4.91 1.30 -4.59
C SER A 24 -4.04 2.56 -4.61
N LYS A 25 -4.50 3.66 -5.21
CA LYS A 25 -3.78 4.95 -5.21
C LYS A 25 -3.90 5.65 -3.87
N TYR A 26 -5.11 5.63 -3.29
CA TYR A 26 -5.37 6.21 -1.98
C TYR A 26 -4.51 5.54 -0.90
N ILE A 27 -4.54 4.20 -0.82
CA ILE A 27 -3.79 3.48 0.22
C ILE A 27 -2.28 3.62 0.02
N ARG A 28 -1.81 3.72 -1.23
CA ARG A 28 -0.40 4.00 -1.51
C ARG A 28 0.02 5.36 -0.97
N ALA A 29 -0.77 6.41 -1.22
CA ALA A 29 -0.49 7.75 -0.71
C ALA A 29 -0.52 7.79 0.82
N TYR A 30 -1.53 7.16 1.43
CA TYR A 30 -1.61 7.00 2.89
C TYR A 30 -0.38 6.28 3.46
N ALA A 31 0.01 5.14 2.89
CA ALA A 31 1.15 4.37 3.36
C ALA A 31 2.47 5.16 3.27
N CYS A 32 2.67 5.90 2.17
CA CYS A 32 3.85 6.76 2.02
C CYS A 32 3.86 7.90 3.04
N ALA A 33 2.71 8.53 3.29
CA ALA A 33 2.62 9.58 4.30
C ALA A 33 2.85 9.02 5.71
N ARG A 34 2.21 7.90 6.06
CA ARG A 34 2.26 7.32 7.41
C ARG A 34 3.62 6.69 7.76
N TYR A 35 4.19 5.90 6.84
CA TYR A 35 5.38 5.08 7.10
C TYR A 35 6.63 5.56 6.37
N GLY A 36 6.49 6.48 5.43
CA GLY A 36 7.58 6.96 4.58
C GLY A 36 7.72 6.17 3.28
N GLN A 37 8.16 6.87 2.24
CA GLN A 37 8.36 6.26 0.92
C GLN A 37 9.42 5.15 0.97
N GLU A 38 10.51 5.36 1.69
CA GLU A 38 11.59 4.37 1.84
C GLU A 38 11.10 3.05 2.46
N TYR A 39 10.26 3.14 3.49
CA TYR A 39 9.63 1.96 4.10
C TYR A 39 8.78 1.21 3.08
N VAL A 40 7.91 1.90 2.34
CA VAL A 40 7.03 1.26 1.35
C VAL A 40 7.84 0.60 0.22
N GLN A 41 8.94 1.21 -0.22
CA GLN A 41 9.78 0.65 -1.28
C GLN A 41 10.59 -0.58 -0.82
N SER A 42 11.02 -0.60 0.44
CA SER A 42 11.84 -1.67 1.02
C SER A 42 11.04 -2.88 1.50
N HIS A 43 9.70 -2.79 1.56
CA HIS A 43 8.84 -3.84 2.07
C HIS A 43 7.93 -4.50 1.03
N ILE A 44 7.53 -5.73 1.35
CA ILE A 44 6.55 -6.53 0.62
C ILE A 44 5.26 -6.59 1.44
N PHE A 45 4.15 -6.23 0.81
CA PHE A 45 2.83 -6.16 1.44
C PHE A 45 2.00 -7.40 1.09
N GLY A 46 2.39 -8.56 1.63
CA GLY A 46 1.72 -9.85 1.41
C GLY A 46 2.46 -10.75 0.40
N GLU A 47 1.72 -11.49 -0.42
CA GLU A 47 2.31 -12.43 -1.37
C GLU A 47 3.04 -11.72 -2.50
N TYR A 48 4.31 -12.08 -2.72
CA TYR A 48 5.13 -11.61 -3.82
C TYR A 48 5.78 -12.79 -4.52
N SER A 49 5.42 -13.00 -5.78
CA SER A 49 5.82 -14.20 -6.55
C SER A 49 7.26 -14.14 -7.10
N GLY A 50 8.05 -13.12 -6.76
CA GLY A 50 9.41 -12.93 -7.25
C GLY A 50 10.47 -13.12 -6.18
N ALA A 51 11.71 -13.42 -6.59
CA ALA A 51 12.87 -13.33 -5.71
C ALA A 51 13.07 -11.86 -5.32
N SER A 52 12.71 -11.51 -4.08
CA SER A 52 12.92 -10.16 -3.56
C SER A 52 13.71 -10.25 -2.26
N LYS A 53 14.74 -9.42 -2.15
CA LYS A 53 15.50 -9.22 -0.90
C LYS A 53 14.78 -8.30 0.09
N ARG A 54 13.58 -7.83 -0.27
CA ARG A 54 12.75 -6.94 0.56
C ARG A 54 12.14 -7.69 1.73
N GLN A 55 12.05 -7.02 2.87
CA GLN A 55 11.43 -7.58 4.07
C GLN A 55 9.90 -7.59 3.93
N MET A 56 9.22 -8.53 4.58
CA MET A 56 7.76 -8.47 4.67
C MET A 56 7.34 -7.34 5.60
N ALA A 57 6.35 -6.54 5.18
CA ALA A 57 5.70 -5.59 6.08
C ALA A 57 5.11 -6.34 7.28
N THR A 58 5.17 -5.72 8.46
CA THR A 58 4.66 -6.36 9.69
C THR A 58 3.15 -6.56 9.59
N LYS A 59 2.64 -7.53 10.36
CA LYS A 59 1.20 -7.80 10.43
C LYS A 59 0.41 -6.54 10.82
N GLU A 60 0.93 -5.74 11.74
CA GLU A 60 0.29 -4.50 12.21
C GLU A 60 0.13 -3.48 11.07
N VAL A 61 1.16 -3.32 10.23
CA VAL A 61 1.07 -2.43 9.05
C VAL A 61 0.02 -2.94 8.07
N ILE A 62 0.00 -4.25 7.81
CA ILE A 62 -0.98 -4.86 6.90
C ILE A 62 -2.42 -4.67 7.42
N ASP A 63 -2.64 -4.92 8.70
CA ASP A 63 -3.96 -4.80 9.33
C ASP A 63 -4.43 -3.34 9.37
N GLU A 64 -3.52 -2.40 9.60
CA GLU A 64 -3.81 -0.96 9.55
C GLU A 64 -4.21 -0.48 8.14
N LEU A 65 -3.46 -0.89 7.11
CA LEU A 65 -3.80 -0.55 5.71
C LEU A 65 -5.17 -1.13 5.31
N ARG A 66 -5.49 -2.34 5.78
CA ARG A 66 -6.83 -2.94 5.59
C ARG A 66 -7.90 -2.15 6.32
N ARG A 67 -7.67 -1.79 7.59
CA ARG A 67 -8.61 -0.96 8.38
C ARG A 67 -8.96 0.33 7.64
N VAL A 68 -7.95 1.05 7.15
CA VAL A 68 -8.13 2.31 6.40
C VAL A 68 -8.88 2.08 5.08
N LEU A 69 -8.54 1.03 4.33
CA LEU A 69 -9.26 0.66 3.10
C LEU A 69 -10.76 0.48 3.34
N PHE A 70 -11.14 -0.32 4.32
CA PHE A 70 -12.55 -0.57 4.63
C PHE A 70 -13.26 0.65 5.21
N LYS A 71 -12.56 1.44 6.04
CA LYS A 71 -13.10 2.67 6.64
C LYS A 71 -13.43 3.72 5.59
N VAL A 72 -12.54 3.93 4.62
CA VAL A 72 -12.66 5.01 3.62
C VAL A 72 -13.61 4.63 2.49
N PHE A 73 -13.49 3.40 1.96
CA PHE A 73 -14.20 3.01 0.74
C PHE A 73 -15.44 2.15 0.97
N ARG A 74 -15.72 1.75 2.22
CA ARG A 74 -16.87 0.89 2.57
C ARG A 74 -17.02 -0.32 1.63
N VAL A 75 -15.88 -0.96 1.32
CA VAL A 75 -15.81 -2.08 0.37
C VAL A 75 -16.68 -3.23 0.87
N SER A 76 -17.54 -3.78 0.02
CA SER A 76 -18.34 -4.95 0.35
C SER A 76 -17.47 -6.19 0.56
N ARG A 77 -18.00 -7.21 1.25
CA ARG A 77 -17.26 -8.46 1.51
C ARG A 77 -16.80 -9.13 0.20
N ASP A 78 -17.63 -9.10 -0.84
CA ASP A 78 -17.33 -9.68 -2.15
C ASP A 78 -16.21 -8.94 -2.89
N GLN A 79 -16.08 -7.64 -2.64
CA GLN A 79 -15.05 -6.78 -3.27
C GLN A 79 -13.77 -6.68 -2.42
N ALA A 80 -13.80 -7.11 -1.16
CA ALA A 80 -12.71 -6.99 -0.20
C ALA A 80 -11.40 -7.60 -0.71
N THR A 81 -11.47 -8.82 -1.23
CA THR A 81 -10.30 -9.55 -1.74
C THR A 81 -9.71 -8.84 -2.97
N ALA A 82 -10.54 -8.45 -3.93
CA ALA A 82 -10.09 -7.77 -5.14
C ALA A 82 -9.47 -6.39 -4.83
N ALA A 83 -10.11 -5.61 -3.96
CA ALA A 83 -9.60 -4.31 -3.52
C ALA A 83 -8.26 -4.46 -2.79
N TRP A 84 -8.15 -5.43 -1.88
CA TRP A 84 -6.90 -5.69 -1.18
C TRP A 84 -5.79 -6.16 -2.12
N THR A 85 -6.07 -7.05 -3.07
CA THR A 85 -5.09 -7.48 -4.09
C THR A 85 -4.58 -6.30 -4.92
N SER A 86 -5.46 -5.41 -5.36
CA SER A 86 -5.06 -4.19 -6.09
C SER A 86 -4.15 -3.28 -5.24
N VAL A 87 -4.41 -3.17 -3.94
CA VAL A 87 -3.57 -2.43 -2.99
C VAL A 87 -2.20 -3.08 -2.83
N LYS A 88 -2.13 -4.41 -2.61
CA LYS A 88 -0.85 -5.15 -2.51
C LYS A 88 0.00 -4.93 -3.75
N ASP A 89 -0.56 -5.13 -4.94
CA ASP A 89 0.15 -4.95 -6.20
C ASP A 89 0.67 -3.53 -6.38
N SER A 90 -0.17 -2.56 -6.03
CA SER A 90 0.15 -1.13 -6.09
C SER A 90 1.34 -0.76 -5.20
N LEU A 91 1.38 -1.27 -3.97
CA LEU A 91 2.47 -1.04 -3.02
C LEU A 91 3.74 -1.79 -3.45
N ASN A 92 3.61 -3.07 -3.83
CA ASN A 92 4.74 -3.91 -4.21
C ASN A 92 5.46 -3.41 -5.48
N ARG A 93 4.76 -2.70 -6.37
CA ARG A 93 5.31 -2.02 -7.56
C ARG A 93 6.13 -0.77 -7.26
N MET A 94 6.07 -0.23 -6.04
CA MET A 94 6.89 0.93 -5.67
C MET A 94 8.36 0.59 -5.44
N GLY A 95 8.65 -0.67 -5.09
CA GLY A 95 10.02 -1.12 -4.89
C GLY A 95 10.84 -1.11 -6.18
N PRO A 96 12.18 -1.23 -6.06
CA PRO A 96 13.09 -1.16 -7.21
C PRO A 96 12.75 -2.20 -8.29
N GLU A 97 12.83 -1.75 -9.55
CA GLU A 97 12.39 -2.47 -10.76
C GLU A 97 13.11 -3.80 -11.03
N GLU A 98 14.23 -4.09 -10.36
CA GLU A 98 15.03 -5.31 -10.59
C GLU A 98 14.23 -6.61 -10.46
N ALA A 99 13.08 -6.58 -9.78
CA ALA A 99 12.20 -7.73 -9.63
C ALA A 99 10.98 -7.76 -10.59
N HIS A 100 10.79 -6.76 -11.46
CA HIS A 100 9.68 -6.70 -12.43
C HIS A 100 10.10 -7.04 -13.88
N ARG A 101 11.37 -6.84 -14.26
CA ARG A 101 11.87 -7.08 -15.64
C ARG A 101 12.28 -8.52 -15.95
N LYS A 102 11.43 -9.51 -15.66
CA LYS A 102 11.58 -10.87 -16.22
C LYS A 102 10.33 -11.41 -16.91
N ARG A 103 9.39 -10.55 -17.29
CA ARG A 103 8.29 -10.92 -18.19
C ARG A 103 8.09 -9.82 -19.23
N LYS A 104 8.97 -9.77 -20.24
CA LYS A 104 8.79 -9.21 -21.62
C LYS A 104 10.15 -9.08 -22.33
N ALA A 105 10.96 -10.13 -22.34
CA ALA A 105 12.16 -10.20 -23.17
C ALA A 105 12.40 -11.67 -23.55
N ASP A 106 11.43 -12.22 -24.28
CA ASP A 106 11.61 -13.36 -25.19
C ASP A 106 10.38 -13.35 -26.10
N SER A 107 10.50 -12.63 -27.21
CA SER A 107 9.62 -12.69 -28.39
C SER A 107 10.52 -12.68 -29.61
#